data_AF-A0A2V7TSR3-F1
#
_entry.id   AF-A0A2V7TSR3-F1
#
_cell.length_a   1.000
_cell.length_b   1.000
_cell.length_c   1.000
_cell.angle_alpha   90.00
_cell.angle_beta   90.00
_cell.angle_gamma   90.00
#
_symmetry.space_group_name_H-M   'P 1'
#
loop_
_entity.id
_entity.type
_entity.pdbx_description
1 polymer ?
#
loop_
_entity_poly.entity_id
_entity_poly.type
_entity_poly.pdbx_seq_one_letter_code
_entity_poly.pdbx_strand_id
1 'polypeptide(L)'
;MARAERERNVSSCTFGWDRCDRSRLNARETAGVEAAVRMRNASDCREGRGGCDYSLLSRTEAREIADAERVRNRAACLAGRGYCDRSRLTPAEAARIPADVR
;
A
#
# COMPACT_ATOMS: atom_id res chain seq x y z
N MET A 1 9.17 -27.99 15.55
CA MET A 1 7.78 -27.50 15.67
C MET A 1 6.83 -28.58 15.18
N ALA A 2 5.65 -28.73 15.80
CA ALA A 2 4.63 -29.67 15.33
C ALA A 2 4.00 -29.18 14.01
N ARG A 3 3.55 -30.08 13.13
CA ARG A 3 2.97 -29.73 11.81
C ARG A 3 1.82 -28.72 11.92
N ALA A 4 0.87 -28.94 12.83
CA ALA A 4 -0.26 -28.05 13.03
C ALA A 4 0.15 -26.66 13.59
N GLU A 5 1.27 -26.57 14.29
CA GLU A 5 1.82 -25.30 14.77
C GLU A 5 2.48 -24.53 13.62
N ARG A 6 3.26 -25.24 12.78
CA ARG A 6 3.86 -24.68 11.55
C ARG A 6 2.79 -24.10 10.62
N GLU A 7 1.72 -24.85 10.36
CA GLU A 7 0.63 -24.40 9.49
C GLU A 7 -0.07 -23.14 10.02
N ARG A 8 -0.30 -23.07 11.35
CA ARG A 8 -0.85 -21.86 11.99
C ARG A 8 0.10 -20.67 11.90
N ASN A 9 1.41 -20.91 12.03
CA ASN A 9 2.41 -19.85 11.89
C ASN A 9 2.42 -19.30 10.46
N VAL A 10 2.49 -20.18 9.45
CA VAL A 10 2.43 -19.77 8.03
C VAL A 10 1.17 -18.96 7.75
N SER A 11 0.00 -19.45 8.17
CA SER A 11 -1.27 -18.74 8.00
C SER A 11 -1.22 -17.34 8.63
N SER A 12 -0.72 -17.25 9.86
CA SER A 12 -0.59 -15.96 10.56
C SER A 12 0.32 -14.99 9.82
N CYS A 13 1.45 -15.48 9.29
CA CYS A 13 2.36 -14.66 8.49
C CYS A 13 1.77 -14.25 7.14
N THR A 14 1.08 -15.15 6.45
CA THR A 14 0.39 -14.86 5.18
C THR A 14 -0.65 -13.75 5.36
N PHE A 15 -1.42 -13.78 6.45
CA PHE A 15 -2.43 -12.77 6.76
C PHE A 15 -1.89 -11.53 7.50
N GLY A 16 -0.60 -11.52 7.85
CA GLY A 16 0.02 -10.38 8.55
C GLY A 16 -0.45 -10.20 9.99
N TRP A 17 -0.81 -11.27 10.69
CA TRP A 17 -1.22 -11.22 12.09
C TRP A 17 -0.01 -11.16 13.03
N ASP A 18 -0.15 -10.48 14.17
CA ASP A 18 0.92 -10.24 15.15
C ASP A 18 1.58 -11.51 15.70
N ARG A 19 0.84 -12.63 15.71
CA ARG A 19 1.35 -13.94 16.14
C ARG A 19 2.26 -14.64 15.11
N CYS A 20 2.55 -13.99 13.98
CA CYS A 20 3.50 -14.47 12.99
C CYS A 20 4.92 -14.47 13.57
N ASP A 21 5.56 -15.64 13.61
CA ASP A 21 6.98 -15.78 13.89
C ASP A 21 7.74 -16.14 12.61
N ARG A 22 8.34 -15.12 11.98
CA ARG A 22 9.11 -15.27 10.73
C ARG A 22 10.37 -16.12 10.92
N SER A 23 10.90 -16.23 12.14
CA SER A 23 12.11 -17.02 12.41
C SER A 23 11.88 -18.54 12.28
N ARG A 24 10.60 -18.95 12.31
CA ARG A 24 10.18 -20.36 12.25
C ARG A 24 9.74 -20.80 10.85
N LEU A 25 9.88 -19.95 9.84
CA LEU A 25 9.56 -20.28 8.45
C LEU A 25 10.77 -20.90 7.75
N ASN A 26 10.55 -21.93 6.95
CA ASN A 26 11.58 -22.39 6.01
C ASN A 26 11.59 -21.54 4.74
N ALA A 27 12.60 -21.72 3.89
CA ALA A 27 12.79 -20.90 2.69
C ALA A 27 11.56 -20.85 1.75
N ARG A 28 10.86 -21.98 1.57
CA ARG A 28 9.66 -22.05 0.72
C ARG A 28 8.49 -21.31 1.34
N GLU A 29 8.31 -21.45 2.66
CA GLU A 29 7.27 -20.73 3.40
C GLU A 29 7.53 -19.23 3.40
N THR A 30 8.78 -18.81 3.62
CA THR A 30 9.20 -17.41 3.57
C THR A 30 8.87 -16.80 2.21
N ALA A 31 9.22 -17.46 1.11
CA ALA A 31 8.92 -16.95 -0.24
C ALA A 31 7.40 -16.79 -0.47
N GLY A 32 6.59 -17.76 -0.01
CA GLY A 32 5.12 -17.67 -0.12
C GLY A 32 4.52 -16.54 0.74
N VAL A 33 5.01 -16.38 1.97
CA VAL A 33 4.61 -15.29 2.87
C VAL A 33 4.99 -13.93 2.28
N GLU A 34 6.20 -13.78 1.75
CA GLU A 34 6.65 -12.53 1.13
C GLU A 34 5.82 -12.13 -0.08
N ALA A 35 5.44 -13.10 -0.91
CA ALA A 35 4.52 -12.86 -2.01
C ALA A 35 3.16 -12.33 -1.51
N ALA A 36 2.58 -12.97 -0.48
CA ALA A 36 1.32 -12.53 0.11
C ALA A 36 1.41 -11.13 0.76
N VAL A 37 2.53 -10.84 1.44
CA VAL A 37 2.80 -9.51 2.01
C VAL A 37 2.86 -8.45 0.90
N ARG A 38 3.59 -8.70 -0.19
CA ARG A 38 3.66 -7.77 -1.33
C ARG A 38 2.32 -7.54 -1.99
N MET A 39 1.53 -8.60 -2.20
CA MET A 39 0.18 -8.49 -2.76
C MET A 39 -0.74 -7.64 -1.89
N ARG A 40 -0.75 -7.87 -0.57
CA ARG A 40 -1.54 -7.05 0.36
C ARG A 40 -1.07 -5.60 0.37
N ASN A 41 0.24 -5.38 0.41
CA ASN A 41 0.82 -4.05 0.37
C ASN A 41 0.40 -3.27 -0.89
N ALA A 42 0.49 -3.90 -2.06
CA ALA A 42 0.03 -3.29 -3.31
C ALA A 42 -1.46 -2.93 -3.28
N SER A 43 -2.32 -3.77 -2.65
CA SER A 43 -3.74 -3.47 -2.45
C SER A 43 -3.95 -2.28 -1.51
N ASP A 44 -3.25 -2.27 -0.37
CA ASP A 44 -3.33 -1.19 0.61
C ASP A 44 -2.91 0.15 -0.01
N CYS A 45 -1.81 0.17 -0.73
CA CYS A 45 -1.35 1.35 -1.47
C CYS A 45 -2.35 1.77 -2.55
N ARG A 46 -2.87 0.82 -3.33
CA ARG A 46 -3.87 1.11 -4.36
C ARG A 46 -5.14 1.66 -3.75
N GLU A 47 -5.52 1.27 -2.54
CA GLU A 47 -6.72 1.79 -1.85
C GLU A 47 -6.44 3.06 -1.02
N GLY A 48 -5.17 3.46 -0.89
CA GLY A 48 -4.76 4.60 -0.07
C GLY A 48 -4.88 4.33 1.43
N ARG A 49 -4.72 3.08 1.87
CA ARG A 49 -4.75 2.67 3.28
C ARG A 49 -3.42 2.97 3.95
N GLY A 50 -3.47 3.25 5.26
CA GLY A 50 -2.28 3.55 6.06
C GLY A 50 -1.26 2.39 6.21
N GLY A 51 -1.60 1.18 5.77
CA GLY A 51 -0.70 0.02 5.74
C GLY A 51 0.24 -0.03 4.53
N CYS A 52 0.19 0.94 3.63
CA CYS A 52 1.04 1.01 2.45
C CYS A 52 2.52 1.28 2.81
N ASP A 53 3.38 0.32 2.52
CA ASP A 53 4.83 0.44 2.55
C ASP A 53 5.38 0.53 1.12
N TYR A 54 5.79 1.73 0.70
CA TYR A 54 6.33 1.96 -0.64
C TYR A 54 7.64 1.22 -0.91
N SER A 55 8.38 0.82 0.13
CA SER A 55 9.65 0.09 -0.04
C SER A 55 9.45 -1.33 -0.57
N LEU A 56 8.24 -1.88 -0.45
CA LEU A 56 7.89 -3.21 -0.91
C LEU A 56 7.34 -3.22 -2.34
N LEU A 57 7.19 -2.06 -2.97
CA LEU A 57 6.68 -1.92 -4.33
C LEU A 57 7.78 -2.10 -5.36
N SER A 58 7.46 -2.78 -6.46
CA SER A 58 8.25 -2.68 -7.68
C SER A 58 8.17 -1.26 -8.27
N ARG A 59 9.10 -0.93 -9.15
CA ARG A 59 9.10 0.37 -9.85
C ARG A 59 7.81 0.61 -10.65
N THR A 60 7.21 -0.44 -11.20
CA THR A 60 5.96 -0.33 -11.95
C THR A 60 4.79 -0.07 -11.01
N GLU A 61 4.66 -0.85 -9.93
CA GLU A 61 3.62 -0.65 -8.92
C GLU A 61 3.70 0.75 -8.29
N ALA A 62 4.91 1.21 -7.95
CA ALA A 62 5.12 2.55 -7.39
C ALA A 62 4.64 3.67 -8.33
N ARG A 63 4.82 3.53 -9.65
CA ARG A 63 4.31 4.49 -10.63
C ARG A 63 2.79 4.48 -10.69
N GLU A 64 2.18 3.30 -10.77
CA GLU A 64 0.71 3.15 -10.78
C GLU A 64 0.06 3.72 -9.52
N ILE A 65 0.68 3.48 -8.36
CA ILE A 65 0.21 4.00 -7.07
C ILE A 65 0.37 5.52 -7.00
N ALA A 66 1.49 6.08 -7.46
CA ALA A 66 1.69 7.52 -7.52
C ALA A 66 0.63 8.21 -8.41
N ASP A 67 0.27 7.60 -9.54
CA ASP A 67 -0.81 8.09 -10.39
C ASP A 67 -2.17 8.01 -9.69
N ALA A 68 -2.48 6.91 -9.03
CA ALA A 68 -3.73 6.75 -8.28
C ALA A 68 -3.84 7.78 -7.13
N GLU A 69 -2.75 8.04 -6.42
CA GLU A 69 -2.68 9.06 -5.37
C GLU A 69 -2.87 10.47 -5.90
N ARG A 70 -2.22 10.80 -7.03
CA ARG A 70 -2.40 12.09 -7.70
C ARG A 70 -3.85 12.30 -8.10
N VAL A 71 -4.52 11.27 -8.63
CA VAL A 71 -5.95 11.33 -8.98
C VAL A 71 -6.82 11.60 -7.74
N ARG A 72 -6.57 10.91 -6.61
CA ARG A 72 -7.30 11.16 -5.35
C ARG A 72 -7.05 12.57 -4.82
N ASN A 73 -5.79 13.00 -4.81
CA ASN A 73 -5.38 14.33 -4.37
C ASN A 73 -6.08 15.41 -5.21
N ARG A 74 -6.07 15.25 -6.54
CA ARG A 74 -6.80 16.15 -7.45
C ARG A 74 -8.29 16.18 -7.13
N ALA A 75 -8.93 15.03 -6.91
CA ALA A 75 -10.34 14.95 -6.58
C ALA A 75 -10.66 15.67 -5.26
N ALA A 76 -9.81 15.51 -4.24
CA ALA A 76 -9.95 16.19 -2.97
C ALA A 76 -9.77 17.72 -3.11
N CYS A 77 -8.76 18.17 -3.86
CA CYS A 77 -8.56 19.57 -4.20
C CYS A 77 -9.76 20.17 -4.97
N LEU A 78 -10.36 19.45 -5.91
CA LEU A 78 -11.55 19.94 -6.63
C LEU A 78 -12.80 19.99 -5.75
N ALA A 79 -12.91 19.06 -4.80
CA ALA A 79 -14.04 19.00 -3.88
C ALA A 79 -13.92 19.98 -2.69
N GLY A 80 -12.77 20.64 -2.52
CA GLY A 80 -12.53 21.55 -1.40
C GLY A 80 -12.60 20.90 -0.02
N ARG A 81 -12.38 19.58 0.07
CA ARG A 81 -12.53 18.81 1.31
C ARG A 81 -11.45 17.75 1.45
N GLY A 82 -11.07 17.45 2.69
CA GLY A 82 -9.99 16.52 2.99
C GLY A 82 -8.62 17.17 2.81
N TYR A 83 -7.64 16.38 2.36
CA TYR A 83 -6.29 16.88 2.07
C TYR A 83 -6.23 17.44 0.64
N CYS A 84 -5.39 18.46 0.42
CA CYS A 84 -5.05 18.93 -0.92
C CYS A 84 -3.58 19.33 -0.94
N ASP A 85 -2.74 18.52 -1.58
CA ASP A 85 -1.34 18.84 -1.80
C ASP A 85 -1.12 19.28 -3.26
N ARG A 86 -1.09 20.59 -3.49
CA ARG A 86 -0.89 21.15 -4.84
C ARG A 86 0.46 20.78 -5.43
N SER A 87 1.47 20.43 -4.62
CA SER A 87 2.79 20.02 -5.11
C SER A 87 2.77 18.65 -5.78
N ARG A 88 1.77 17.81 -5.48
CA ARG A 88 1.58 16.47 -6.05
C ARG A 88 0.67 16.45 -7.29
N LEU A 89 0.31 17.63 -7.81
CA LEU A 89 -0.46 17.78 -9.04
C LEU A 89 0.47 18.09 -10.21
N THR A 90 0.06 17.73 -11.42
CA THR A 90 0.69 18.30 -12.62
C THR A 90 0.36 19.79 -12.74
N PRO A 91 1.16 20.60 -13.45
CA PRO A 91 0.87 22.01 -13.66
C PRO A 91 -0.53 22.27 -14.24
N ALA A 92 -0.96 21.43 -15.20
CA ALA A 92 -2.27 21.52 -15.82
C ALA A 92 -3.42 21.19 -14.84
N GLU A 93 -3.21 20.26 -13.91
CA GLU A 93 -4.19 19.95 -12.88
C GLU A 93 -4.27 21.07 -11.84
N ALA A 94 -3.12 21.58 -11.40
CA ALA A 94 -3.03 22.67 -10.42
C ALA A 94 -3.69 23.96 -10.90
N ALA A 95 -3.61 24.27 -12.20
CA ALA A 95 -4.25 25.44 -12.80
C ALA A 95 -5.80 25.36 -12.81
N ARG A 96 -6.36 24.15 -12.67
CA ARG A 96 -7.82 23.92 -12.63
C ARG A 96 -8.38 23.86 -11.21
N ILE A 97 -7.54 23.92 -10.19
CA ILE A 97 -7.99 23.94 -8.79
C ILE A 97 -8.43 25.37 -8.43
N PRO A 98 -9.67 25.57 -7.94
CA PRO A 98 -10.16 26.87 -7.51
C PRO A 98 -9.23 27.53 -6.48
N ALA A 99 -9.13 28.86 -6.51
CA ALA A 99 -8.21 29.61 -5.65
C ALA A 99 -8.66 29.65 -4.18
N ASP A 100 -9.94 29.42 -3.93
CA ASP A 100 -10.60 29.40 -2.62
C ASP A 100 -10.47 28.04 -1.90
N VAL A 101 -10.04 26.98 -2.58
CA VAL A 101 -9.67 25.72 -1.94
C VAL A 101 -8.28 25.87 -1.32
N ARG A 102 -8.25 26.01 0.01
CA ARG A 102 -7.05 26.12 0.84
C ARG A 102 -6.70 24.80 1.50
#